data_AF-A8NCB4-F1
#
_entry.id   AF-A8NCB4-F1
#
_cell.length_a   1.000
_cell.length_b   1.000
_cell.length_c   1.000
_cell.angle_alpha   90.00
_cell.angle_beta   90.00
_cell.angle_gamma   90.00
#
_symmetry.space_group_name_H-M   'P 1'
#
loop_
_entity.id
_entity.type
_entity.pdbx_description
1 polymer ?
#
loop_
_entity_poly.entity_id
_entity_poly.type
_entity_poly.pdbx_seq_one_letter_code
_entity_poly.pdbx_strand_id
1 'polypeptide(L)'
;MSCTFHSDRVAQTSSLPSSLTFNNGFEDTQGQPLEISKCTTAIQASDAMVGDDGWIWCTTALRLRYNSITRIYRGVAAHSTWNYWTEPTVVKIPASESSTGQETEKVEWNLRPAWQRGGLCVAHVLAGCMFAGGLLGKRQLFIRSVYLASPEIPAGTKPVADVRRLIIQSAAETKDVGYDYPVKGSWLEPGQSNDEIILRSSWANLNSRFSLPLRSAEVSGTKYATVEEARDKLAEEWKQLLPLATTTQKR
;
A
#
# COMPACT_ATOMS: atom_id res chain seq x y z
N MET A 1 7.36 39.54 -1.00
CA MET A 1 8.21 38.53 -1.68
C MET A 1 7.30 37.39 -2.06
N SER A 2 6.95 37.29 -3.34
CA SER A 2 5.95 36.35 -3.85
C SER A 2 6.63 35.48 -4.90
N CYS A 3 6.68 34.17 -4.67
CA CYS A 3 7.13 33.20 -5.67
C CYS A 3 5.89 32.49 -6.22
N THR A 4 5.44 32.96 -7.38
CA THR A 4 4.38 32.34 -8.16
C THR A 4 5.01 31.22 -9.00
N PHE A 5 4.62 29.97 -8.74
CA PHE A 5 4.98 28.84 -9.61
C PHE A 5 3.88 28.69 -10.67
N HIS A 6 4.19 29.03 -11.93
CA HIS A 6 3.35 28.63 -13.06
C HIS A 6 3.62 27.15 -13.34
N SER A 7 2.63 26.31 -13.07
CA SER A 7 2.60 24.93 -13.55
C SER A 7 1.93 24.96 -14.92
N ASP A 8 2.74 25.04 -15.97
CA ASP A 8 2.25 24.81 -17.32
C ASP A 8 1.80 23.35 -17.46
N ARG A 9 0.59 23.19 -17.97
CA ARG A 9 0.02 21.90 -18.39
C ARG A 9 0.94 21.28 -19.43
N VAL A 10 1.51 20.12 -19.12
CA VAL A 10 2.11 19.26 -20.15
C VAL A 10 0.96 18.64 -20.94
N ALA A 11 0.76 19.15 -22.15
CA ALA A 11 -0.05 18.51 -23.18
C ALA A 11 0.60 17.19 -23.59
N GLN A 12 -0.23 16.14 -23.70
CA GLN A 12 0.16 14.88 -24.31
C GLN A 12 0.46 15.03 -25.81
N THR A 13 1.21 14.05 -26.32
CA THR A 13 1.44 13.66 -27.73
C THR A 13 2.68 14.23 -28.45
N SER A 14 3.82 13.56 -28.26
CA SER A 14 4.72 13.16 -29.35
C SER A 14 5.69 12.09 -28.84
N SER A 15 6.00 11.10 -29.67
CA SER A 15 6.85 9.92 -29.39
C SER A 15 8.04 10.22 -28.47
N LEU A 16 7.92 9.82 -27.20
CA LEU A 16 8.99 9.97 -26.22
C LEU A 16 10.13 9.00 -26.56
N PRO A 17 11.40 9.44 -26.51
CA PRO A 17 12.55 8.57 -26.65
C PRO A 17 12.59 7.59 -25.46
N SER A 18 12.70 6.29 -25.76
CA SER A 18 13.01 5.17 -24.85
C SER A 18 12.73 5.44 -23.36
N SER A 19 11.48 5.70 -22.99
CA SER A 19 11.09 5.91 -21.61
C SER A 19 10.89 4.55 -20.95
N LEU A 20 11.76 4.22 -19.99
CA LEU A 20 11.50 3.11 -19.08
C LEU A 20 10.23 3.44 -18.32
N THR A 21 9.16 2.78 -18.72
CA THR A 21 7.86 2.85 -18.07
C THR A 21 7.70 1.56 -17.34
N PHE A 22 7.61 1.66 -16.03
CA PHE A 22 7.20 0.56 -15.18
C PHE A 22 5.76 0.82 -14.75
N ASN A 23 4.85 -0.11 -15.00
CA ASN A 23 3.47 0.02 -14.56
C ASN A 23 2.98 -1.28 -13.94
N ASN A 24 2.56 -1.20 -12.68
CA ASN A 24 1.89 -2.30 -12.01
C ASN A 24 0.39 -2.10 -12.08
N GLY A 25 -0.22 -2.77 -13.05
CA GLY A 25 -1.66 -3.05 -12.99
C GLY A 25 -1.93 -3.92 -11.77
N PHE A 26 -2.78 -3.45 -10.86
CA PHE A 26 -3.24 -4.26 -9.73
C PHE A 26 -4.29 -5.25 -10.26
N GLU A 27 -3.82 -6.34 -10.86
CA GLU A 27 -4.66 -7.48 -11.28
C GLU A 27 -4.92 -8.40 -10.08
N ASP A 28 -6.06 -9.08 -10.06
CA ASP A 28 -6.34 -10.06 -9.01
C ASP A 28 -5.47 -11.33 -9.16
N THR A 29 -5.49 -12.21 -8.17
CA THR A 29 -4.71 -13.45 -8.16
C THR A 29 -5.05 -14.42 -9.31
N GLN A 30 -6.08 -14.14 -10.11
CA GLN A 30 -6.50 -14.94 -11.26
C GLN A 30 -6.16 -14.29 -12.60
N GLY A 31 -5.49 -13.13 -12.63
CA GLY A 31 -5.08 -12.46 -13.86
C GLY A 31 -6.26 -11.98 -14.71
N GLN A 32 -7.44 -11.83 -14.12
CA GLN A 32 -8.60 -11.25 -14.80
C GLN A 32 -8.59 -9.74 -14.57
N PRO A 33 -8.82 -8.92 -15.61
CA PRO A 33 -9.20 -7.53 -15.39
C PRO A 33 -10.53 -7.56 -14.62
N LEU A 34 -10.57 -6.95 -13.44
CA LEU A 34 -11.75 -6.94 -12.56
C LEU A 34 -12.98 -6.39 -13.30
N GLU A 35 -13.83 -7.27 -13.85
CA GLU A 35 -15.13 -6.89 -14.42
C GLU A 35 -16.09 -6.49 -13.29
N ILE A 36 -16.36 -5.17 -13.20
CA ILE A 36 -17.14 -4.52 -12.14
C ILE A 36 -18.63 -4.94 -12.15
N SER A 37 -19.10 -5.55 -13.24
CA SER A 37 -20.54 -5.82 -13.50
C SER A 37 -21.19 -6.84 -12.54
N LYS A 38 -20.42 -7.77 -11.94
CA LYS A 38 -21.00 -8.89 -11.17
C LYS A 38 -21.02 -8.73 -9.64
N CYS A 39 -20.58 -7.58 -9.10
CA CYS A 39 -20.53 -7.36 -7.64
C CYS A 39 -21.70 -6.53 -7.07
N THR A 40 -22.67 -6.11 -7.89
CA THR A 40 -23.74 -5.18 -7.47
C THR A 40 -24.86 -5.84 -6.65
N THR A 41 -24.93 -7.18 -6.57
CA THR A 41 -26.11 -7.86 -6.00
C THR A 41 -26.04 -8.15 -4.49
N ALA A 42 -24.98 -7.72 -3.77
CA ALA A 42 -24.80 -8.11 -2.35
C ALA A 42 -24.74 -6.97 -1.33
N ILE A 43 -25.04 -5.72 -1.71
CA ILE A 43 -25.10 -4.59 -0.75
C ILE A 43 -26.43 -3.86 -0.94
N GLN A 44 -27.48 -4.36 -0.28
CA GLN A 44 -28.72 -3.61 -0.12
C GLN A 44 -28.51 -2.47 0.88
N ALA A 45 -28.81 -1.27 0.39
CA ALA A 45 -29.37 -0.12 1.08
C ALA A 45 -28.56 0.54 2.22
N SER A 46 -27.77 1.55 1.84
CA SER A 46 -27.85 2.86 2.49
C SER A 46 -27.30 3.94 1.55
N ASP A 47 -28.23 4.71 0.97
CA ASP A 47 -28.10 6.03 0.30
C ASP A 47 -26.83 6.33 -0.51
N ALA A 48 -26.92 6.08 -1.81
CA ALA A 48 -26.10 6.73 -2.82
C ALA A 48 -26.92 7.82 -3.51
N MET A 49 -26.56 9.08 -3.29
CA MET A 49 -26.99 10.18 -4.17
C MET A 49 -26.28 10.03 -5.52
N VAL A 50 -27.07 9.95 -6.58
CA VAL A 50 -26.64 9.89 -7.97
C VAL A 50 -26.50 11.31 -8.50
N GLY A 51 -25.30 11.70 -8.94
CA GLY A 51 -25.07 12.88 -9.76
C GLY A 51 -25.00 12.49 -11.24
N ASP A 52 -25.51 13.35 -12.13
CA ASP A 52 -25.81 13.10 -13.55
C ASP A 52 -24.59 12.94 -14.49
N ASP A 53 -23.38 12.77 -13.94
CA ASP A 53 -22.15 12.94 -14.72
C ASP A 53 -21.51 11.61 -15.18
N GLY A 54 -22.16 10.45 -14.99
CA GLY A 54 -21.80 9.20 -15.67
C GLY A 54 -20.41 8.58 -15.40
N TRP A 55 -19.58 9.14 -14.52
CA TRP A 55 -18.28 8.57 -14.14
C TRP A 55 -18.34 7.87 -12.77
N ILE A 56 -18.36 6.54 -12.79
CA ILE A 56 -18.24 5.74 -11.57
C ILE A 56 -16.76 5.72 -11.13
N TRP A 57 -16.49 6.30 -9.96
CA TRP A 57 -15.19 6.28 -9.29
C TRP A 57 -14.81 4.85 -8.87
N CYS A 58 -14.06 4.14 -9.72
CA CYS A 58 -13.58 2.79 -9.43
C CYS A 58 -12.45 2.73 -8.37
N THR A 59 -11.96 3.88 -7.89
CA THR A 59 -10.94 3.93 -6.82
C THR A 59 -11.51 3.75 -5.40
N THR A 60 -12.83 3.82 -5.23
CA THR A 60 -13.48 3.65 -3.92
C THR A 60 -13.67 2.18 -3.53
N ALA A 61 -13.79 1.27 -4.50
CA ALA A 61 -14.08 -0.15 -4.24
C ALA A 61 -12.89 -0.92 -3.61
N LEU A 62 -11.64 -0.62 -4.00
CA LEU A 62 -10.46 -1.21 -3.33
C LEU A 62 -10.25 -0.64 -1.92
N ARG A 63 -10.69 0.61 -1.70
CA ARG A 63 -10.73 1.24 -0.38
C ARG A 63 -11.77 0.60 0.55
N LEU A 64 -12.74 -0.13 0.01
CA LEU A 64 -13.79 -0.79 0.78
C LEU A 64 -13.47 -2.25 1.13
N ARG A 65 -12.74 -3.01 0.30
CA ARG A 65 -12.43 -4.42 0.58
C ARG A 65 -11.39 -4.64 1.69
N TYR A 66 -10.38 -3.78 1.80
CA TYR A 66 -9.40 -3.88 2.90
C TYR A 66 -9.97 -3.31 4.22
N ASN A 67 -10.85 -2.31 4.13
CA ASN A 67 -11.53 -1.73 5.27
C ASN A 67 -12.66 -2.62 5.82
N SER A 68 -13.32 -3.43 4.98
CA SER A 68 -14.40 -4.33 5.43
C SER A 68 -13.86 -5.48 6.28
N ILE A 69 -12.79 -6.16 5.85
CA ILE A 69 -12.17 -7.25 6.63
C ILE A 69 -11.71 -6.73 8.00
N THR A 70 -11.04 -5.58 8.03
CA THR A 70 -10.52 -4.98 9.27
C THR A 70 -11.65 -4.50 10.21
N ARG A 71 -12.77 -4.01 9.67
CA ARG A 71 -13.96 -3.63 10.46
C ARG A 71 -14.66 -4.84 11.07
N ILE A 72 -14.76 -5.95 10.32
CA ILE A 72 -15.43 -7.18 10.78
C ILE A 72 -14.66 -7.79 11.97
N TYR A 73 -13.35 -7.98 11.88
CA TYR A 73 -12.58 -8.60 12.97
C TYR A 73 -12.54 -7.75 14.26
N ARG A 74 -12.49 -6.42 14.14
CA ARG A 74 -12.40 -5.53 15.31
C ARG A 74 -13.74 -5.35 16.03
N GLY A 75 -14.83 -5.30 15.27
CA GLY A 75 -16.18 -5.34 15.83
C GLY A 75 -16.39 -6.62 16.65
N VAL A 76 -15.91 -7.75 16.15
CA VAL A 76 -16.01 -9.04 16.84
C VAL A 76 -15.17 -9.08 18.13
N ALA A 77 -13.94 -8.56 18.13
CA ALA A 77 -13.10 -8.55 19.34
C ALA A 77 -13.66 -7.63 20.46
N ALA A 78 -14.10 -6.42 20.10
CA ALA A 78 -14.72 -5.50 21.05
C ALA A 78 -16.06 -6.04 21.55
N HIS A 79 -16.89 -6.59 20.66
CA HIS A 79 -18.16 -7.23 21.03
C HIS A 79 -17.95 -8.44 21.94
N SER A 80 -16.94 -9.27 21.64
CA SER A 80 -16.61 -10.43 22.46
C SER A 80 -16.12 -10.02 23.86
N THR A 81 -15.25 -9.02 23.92
CA THR A 81 -14.77 -8.45 25.18
C THR A 81 -15.91 -7.85 26.00
N TRP A 82 -16.84 -7.18 25.35
CA TRP A 82 -17.97 -6.55 26.03
C TRP A 82 -18.95 -7.57 26.59
N ASN A 83 -19.27 -8.64 25.84
CA ASN A 83 -20.35 -9.57 26.22
C ASN A 83 -19.89 -10.85 26.93
N TYR A 84 -18.63 -11.26 26.76
CA TYR A 84 -18.16 -12.58 27.23
C TYR A 84 -16.93 -12.52 28.13
N TRP A 85 -16.38 -11.33 28.42
CA TRP A 85 -15.24 -11.23 29.33
C TRP A 85 -15.66 -11.33 30.80
N THR A 86 -15.57 -12.54 31.32
CA THR A 86 -16.03 -12.94 32.66
C THR A 86 -14.88 -13.18 33.63
N GLU A 87 -15.20 -13.20 34.92
CA GLU A 87 -14.33 -13.63 36.01
C GLU A 87 -15.04 -14.65 36.91
N PRO A 88 -14.31 -15.67 37.40
CA PRO A 88 -14.90 -16.65 38.29
C PRO A 88 -15.16 -16.03 39.66
N THR A 89 -16.40 -16.09 40.12
CA THR A 89 -16.82 -15.68 41.46
C THR A 89 -17.19 -16.94 42.25
N VAL A 90 -16.53 -17.17 43.39
CA VAL A 90 -16.89 -18.26 44.29
C VAL A 90 -18.06 -17.81 45.15
N VAL A 91 -19.23 -18.40 44.92
CA VAL A 91 -20.43 -18.14 45.72
C VAL A 91 -20.58 -19.28 46.72
N LYS A 92 -20.60 -18.94 48.01
CA LYS A 92 -20.88 -19.91 49.08
C LYS A 92 -22.37 -20.15 49.14
N ILE A 93 -22.78 -21.40 48.86
CA ILE A 93 -24.19 -21.78 48.99
C ILE A 93 -24.45 -22.09 50.47
N PRO A 94 -25.39 -21.39 51.13
CA PRO A 94 -25.67 -21.63 52.54
C PRO A 94 -26.16 -23.07 52.74
N ALA A 95 -25.76 -23.68 53.85
CA ALA A 95 -26.07 -25.08 54.17
C ALA A 95 -27.59 -25.38 54.21
N SER A 96 -28.44 -24.37 54.34
CA SER A 96 -29.90 -24.48 54.28
C SER A 96 -30.44 -24.87 52.90
N GLU A 97 -29.68 -24.65 51.83
CA GLU A 97 -30.08 -24.97 50.44
C GLU A 97 -29.30 -26.18 49.88
N SER A 98 -28.32 -26.69 50.63
CA SER A 98 -27.54 -27.87 50.27
C SER A 98 -28.25 -29.12 50.80
N SER A 99 -28.65 -30.03 49.92
CA SER A 99 -29.26 -31.32 50.28
C SER A 99 -28.34 -32.22 51.12
N THR A 100 -27.05 -31.88 51.20
CA THR A 100 -26.02 -32.64 51.91
C THR A 100 -25.65 -32.03 53.27
N GLY A 101 -26.20 -30.86 53.64
CA GLY A 101 -25.89 -30.17 54.90
C GLY A 101 -24.45 -29.65 55.02
N GLN A 102 -23.64 -29.74 53.95
CA GLN A 102 -22.28 -29.21 53.87
C GLN A 102 -22.24 -27.93 53.03
N GLU A 103 -21.50 -26.91 53.49
CA GLU A 103 -21.19 -25.72 52.70
C GLU A 103 -20.49 -26.15 51.41
N THR A 104 -21.14 -25.88 50.28
CA THR A 104 -20.59 -26.21 48.96
C THR A 104 -20.24 -24.90 48.26
N GLU A 105 -19.00 -24.79 47.82
CA GLU A 105 -18.54 -23.66 47.01
C GLU A 105 -18.91 -23.91 45.54
N LYS A 106 -19.66 -22.99 44.94
CA LYS A 106 -20.00 -23.03 43.51
C LYS A 106 -19.27 -21.89 42.80
N VAL A 107 -18.57 -22.22 41.72
CA VAL A 107 -17.95 -21.22 40.84
C VAL A 107 -19.00 -20.73 39.85
N GLU A 108 -19.29 -19.43 39.89
CA GLU A 108 -20.16 -18.74 38.94
C GLU A 108 -19.34 -17.80 38.05
N TRP A 109 -19.64 -17.74 36.75
CA TRP A 109 -18.96 -16.84 35.82
C TRP A 109 -19.72 -15.52 35.72
N ASN A 110 -19.22 -14.48 36.38
CA ASN A 110 -19.81 -13.15 36.32
C ASN A 110 -19.07 -12.26 35.34
N LEU A 111 -19.78 -11.32 34.72
CA LEU A 111 -19.16 -10.33 33.85
C LEU A 111 -18.28 -9.39 34.66
N ARG A 112 -17.10 -9.08 34.14
CA ARG A 112 -16.22 -8.06 34.74
C ARG A 112 -16.91 -6.69 34.79
N PRO A 113 -16.53 -5.80 35.72
CA PRO A 113 -17.07 -4.45 35.81
C PRO A 113 -17.03 -3.71 34.46
N ALA A 114 -18.10 -2.95 34.16
CA ALA A 114 -18.26 -2.28 32.87
C ALA A 114 -17.09 -1.35 32.51
N TRP A 115 -16.44 -0.72 33.50
CA TRP A 115 -15.28 0.16 33.27
C TRP A 115 -14.05 -0.62 32.78
N GLN A 116 -13.82 -1.85 33.25
CA GLN A 116 -12.71 -2.70 32.77
C GLN A 116 -12.96 -3.11 31.32
N ARG A 117 -14.17 -3.59 31.03
CA ARG A 117 -14.59 -3.97 29.68
C ARG A 117 -14.52 -2.78 28.72
N GLY A 118 -14.99 -1.61 29.15
CA GLY A 118 -14.92 -0.36 28.39
C GLY A 118 -13.49 0.05 28.09
N GLY A 119 -12.61 0.05 29.09
CA GLY A 119 -11.19 0.36 28.91
C GLY A 119 -10.52 -0.57 27.90
N LEU A 120 -10.77 -1.88 27.99
CA LEU A 120 -10.20 -2.85 27.05
C LEU A 120 -10.76 -2.68 25.62
N CYS A 121 -12.05 -2.35 25.47
CA CYS A 121 -12.63 -2.05 24.15
C CYS A 121 -11.97 -0.81 23.52
N VAL A 122 -11.76 0.26 24.29
CA VAL A 122 -11.05 1.46 23.83
C VAL A 122 -9.62 1.12 23.41
N ALA A 123 -8.91 0.29 24.19
CA ALA A 123 -7.57 -0.16 23.84
C ALA A 123 -7.52 -0.91 22.50
N HIS A 124 -8.48 -1.81 22.23
CA HIS A 124 -8.58 -2.50 20.94
C HIS A 124 -8.81 -1.54 19.77
N VAL A 125 -9.67 -0.52 19.95
CA VAL A 125 -9.92 0.49 18.93
C VAL A 125 -8.65 1.30 18.65
N LEU A 126 -7.98 1.78 19.69
CA LEU A 126 -6.74 2.56 19.56
C LEU A 126 -5.62 1.75 18.91
N ALA A 127 -5.39 0.51 19.36
CA ALA A 127 -4.41 -0.40 18.76
C ALA A 127 -4.73 -0.62 17.27
N GLY A 128 -6.02 -0.77 16.95
CA GLY A 128 -6.48 -0.88 15.59
C GLY A 128 -6.19 0.37 14.75
N CYS A 129 -6.48 1.56 15.27
CA CYS A 129 -6.19 2.83 14.61
C CYS A 129 -4.69 3.01 14.38
N MET A 130 -3.86 2.72 15.37
CA MET A 130 -2.39 2.77 15.25
C MET A 130 -1.87 1.79 14.20
N PHE A 131 -2.36 0.55 14.20
CA PHE A 131 -1.99 -0.45 13.21
C PHE A 131 -2.39 -0.01 11.79
N ALA A 132 -3.61 0.50 11.62
CA ALA A 132 -4.07 1.01 10.33
C ALA A 132 -3.25 2.24 9.86
N GLY A 133 -2.92 3.15 10.77
CA GLY A 133 -2.04 4.29 10.50
C GLY A 133 -0.64 3.84 10.07
N GLY A 134 -0.07 2.84 10.74
CA GLY A 134 1.21 2.23 10.36
C GLY A 134 1.18 1.61 8.97
N LEU A 135 0.11 0.89 8.61
CA LEU A 135 -0.07 0.35 7.25
C LEU A 135 -0.22 1.46 6.21
N LEU A 136 -0.95 2.52 6.53
CA LEU A 136 -1.11 3.67 5.63
C LEU A 136 0.24 4.39 5.41
N GLY A 137 1.06 4.51 6.46
CA GLY A 137 2.42 5.03 6.36
C GLY A 137 3.34 4.14 5.52
N LYS A 138 3.12 2.82 5.46
CA LYS A 138 3.87 1.93 4.55
C LYS A 138 3.40 2.02 3.09
N ARG A 139 2.21 2.55 2.82
CA ARG A 139 1.66 2.66 1.46
C ARG A 139 2.55 3.48 0.52
N GLN A 140 3.25 4.48 1.03
CA GLN A 140 4.19 5.31 0.27
C GLN A 140 5.41 4.53 -0.27
N LEU A 141 5.71 3.35 0.28
CA LEU A 141 6.84 2.52 -0.14
C LEU A 141 6.52 1.63 -1.34
N PHE A 142 5.23 1.43 -1.65
CA PHE A 142 4.79 0.63 -2.79
C PHE A 142 4.71 1.50 -4.03
N ILE A 143 5.53 1.19 -5.03
CA ILE A 143 5.51 1.92 -6.29
C ILE A 143 4.42 1.36 -7.20
N ARG A 144 3.64 2.27 -7.77
CA ARG A 144 2.72 2.00 -8.88
C ARG A 144 3.45 2.09 -10.21
N SER A 145 4.20 3.16 -10.41
CA SER A 145 4.92 3.40 -11.64
C SER A 145 6.22 4.15 -11.45
N VAL A 146 7.18 3.81 -12.30
CA VAL A 146 8.47 4.49 -12.42
C VAL A 146 8.59 5.00 -13.85
N TYR A 147 8.86 6.29 -13.97
CA TYR A 147 9.15 6.92 -15.25
C TYR A 147 10.56 7.47 -15.22
N LEU A 148 11.29 7.22 -16.29
CA LEU A 148 12.52 7.91 -16.54
C LEU A 148 12.26 9.11 -17.46
N ALA A 149 12.37 10.31 -16.91
CA ALA A 149 12.34 11.53 -17.68
C ALA A 149 13.79 11.91 -18.05
N SER A 150 14.10 11.84 -19.34
CA SER A 150 15.26 12.55 -19.88
C SER A 150 14.77 13.91 -20.38
N PRO A 151 15.44 15.02 -20.04
CA PRO A 151 15.14 16.31 -20.66
C PRO A 151 15.33 16.17 -22.18
N GLU A 152 14.55 16.93 -22.95
CA GLU A 152 14.79 17.08 -24.38
C GLU A 152 16.17 17.71 -24.57
N ILE A 153 17.08 16.93 -25.15
CA ILE A 153 18.43 17.38 -25.44
C ILE A 153 18.48 17.69 -26.94
N PRO A 154 18.94 18.88 -27.35
CA PRO A 154 19.07 19.24 -28.77
C PRO A 154 19.87 18.18 -29.54
N ALA A 155 19.39 17.84 -30.75
CA ALA A 155 20.02 16.86 -31.62
C ALA A 155 21.52 17.15 -31.78
N GLY A 156 22.35 16.15 -31.46
CA GLY A 156 23.83 16.26 -31.52
C GLY A 156 24.52 16.51 -30.18
N THR A 157 23.76 16.80 -29.10
CA THR A 157 24.35 16.94 -27.76
C THR A 157 24.26 15.61 -27.01
N LYS A 158 25.38 15.13 -26.47
CA LYS A 158 25.38 13.89 -25.67
C LYS A 158 24.54 14.11 -24.40
N PRO A 159 23.63 13.17 -24.04
CA PRO A 159 22.91 13.25 -22.78
C PRO A 159 23.89 13.25 -21.62
N VAL A 160 23.95 14.37 -20.91
CA VAL A 160 24.68 14.44 -19.65
C VAL A 160 23.87 13.63 -18.64
N ALA A 161 24.44 12.53 -18.18
CA ALA A 161 23.73 11.61 -17.27
C ALA A 161 23.29 12.26 -15.95
N ASP A 162 23.91 13.38 -15.57
CA ASP A 162 23.52 14.22 -14.43
C ASP A 162 22.14 14.88 -14.60
N VAL A 163 21.53 14.84 -15.80
CA VAL A 163 20.24 15.48 -16.06
C VAL A 163 19.07 14.48 -16.15
N ARG A 164 19.33 13.17 -16.06
CA ARG A 164 18.24 12.18 -16.07
C ARG A 164 17.52 12.18 -14.72
N ARG A 165 16.20 12.28 -14.79
CA ARG A 165 15.28 12.34 -13.66
C ARG A 165 14.44 11.09 -13.60
N LEU A 166 14.20 10.62 -12.38
CA LEU A 166 13.42 9.46 -12.05
C LEU A 166 12.16 9.94 -11.34
N ILE A 167 11.02 9.77 -12.00
CA ILE A 167 9.73 10.13 -11.43
C ILE A 167 9.11 8.86 -10.87
N ILE A 168 8.97 8.81 -9.55
CA ILE A 168 8.39 7.67 -8.83
C ILE A 168 6.97 8.04 -8.39
N GLN A 169 5.99 7.29 -8.86
CA GLN A 169 4.61 7.37 -8.38
C GLN A 169 4.34 6.19 -7.45
N SER A 170 4.10 6.47 -6.18
CA SER A 170 3.72 5.49 -5.19
C SER A 170 2.20 5.25 -5.20
N ALA A 171 1.78 4.18 -4.54
CA ALA A 171 0.37 3.90 -4.32
C ALA A 171 -0.33 4.94 -3.43
N ALA A 172 0.41 5.78 -2.70
CA ALA A 172 -0.15 6.81 -1.83
C ALA A 172 -0.64 8.03 -2.62
N GLU A 173 -0.02 8.33 -3.78
CA GLU A 173 -0.46 9.43 -4.63
C GLU A 173 -1.73 9.05 -5.41
N THR A 174 -2.72 9.96 -5.40
CA THR A 174 -4.02 9.76 -6.06
C THR A 174 -4.12 10.41 -7.44
N LYS A 175 -3.14 11.23 -7.81
CA LYS A 175 -3.03 11.92 -9.09
C LYS A 175 -1.74 11.45 -9.78
N ASP A 176 -1.55 11.84 -11.03
CA ASP A 176 -0.31 11.60 -11.79
C ASP A 176 0.86 12.48 -11.30
N VAL A 177 0.99 12.61 -9.98
CA VAL A 177 2.05 13.33 -9.28
C VAL A 177 2.98 12.27 -8.70
N GLY A 178 4.28 12.44 -8.92
CA GLY A 178 5.31 11.57 -8.38
C GLY A 178 6.44 12.38 -7.77
N TYR A 179 7.30 11.68 -7.04
CA TYR A 179 8.54 12.25 -6.54
C TYR A 179 9.59 12.25 -7.64
N ASP A 180 10.21 13.39 -7.86
CA ASP A 180 11.33 13.55 -8.79
C ASP A 180 12.66 13.34 -8.05
N TYR A 181 13.40 12.32 -8.48
CA TYR A 181 14.72 11.98 -7.96
C TYR A 181 15.76 12.05 -9.09
N PRO A 182 16.99 12.51 -8.80
CA PRO A 182 18.09 12.30 -9.73
C PRO A 182 18.36 10.79 -9.85
N VAL A 183 18.58 10.32 -11.09
CA VAL A 183 18.96 8.92 -11.34
C VAL A 183 20.34 8.62 -10.74
N LYS A 184 21.19 9.64 -10.62
CA LYS A 184 22.51 9.52 -10.01
C LYS A 184 22.43 9.06 -8.57
N GLY A 185 23.11 7.95 -8.27
CA GLY A 185 23.10 7.38 -6.93
C GLY A 185 21.81 6.62 -6.61
N SER A 186 21.06 6.19 -7.63
CA SER A 186 20.02 5.18 -7.51
C SER A 186 20.52 3.82 -8.01
N TRP A 187 20.07 2.74 -7.37
CA TRP A 187 20.43 1.38 -7.76
C TRP A 187 19.29 0.40 -7.46
N LEU A 188 19.31 -0.73 -8.15
CA LEU A 188 18.37 -1.83 -7.95
C LEU A 188 19.01 -2.87 -7.03
N GLU A 189 18.26 -3.32 -6.04
CA GLU A 189 18.58 -4.46 -5.17
C GLU A 189 17.54 -5.56 -5.36
N PRO A 190 17.92 -6.84 -5.18
CA PRO A 190 16.94 -7.92 -5.13
C PRO A 190 15.99 -7.71 -3.94
N GLY A 191 14.69 -7.95 -4.18
CA GLY A 191 13.65 -7.91 -3.16
C GLY A 191 13.74 -9.04 -2.13
N GLN A 192 12.76 -9.09 -1.21
CA GLN A 192 12.66 -10.23 -0.28
C GLN A 192 12.26 -11.51 -1.01
N SER A 193 11.52 -11.37 -2.11
CA SER A 193 11.04 -12.43 -2.97
C SER A 193 11.49 -12.19 -4.41
N ASN A 194 11.48 -13.24 -5.23
CA ASN A 194 11.92 -13.17 -6.63
C ASN A 194 11.02 -12.29 -7.52
N ASP A 195 9.80 -12.01 -7.06
CA ASP A 195 8.82 -11.14 -7.71
C ASP A 195 8.88 -9.69 -7.27
N GLU A 196 9.94 -9.29 -6.58
CA GLU A 196 10.15 -7.94 -6.11
C GLU A 196 11.58 -7.47 -6.43
N ILE A 197 11.70 -6.23 -6.88
CA ILE A 197 12.96 -5.48 -6.90
C ILE A 197 12.83 -4.28 -5.99
N ILE A 198 13.92 -3.94 -5.31
CA ILE A 198 13.99 -2.76 -4.48
C ILE A 198 14.76 -1.68 -5.23
N LEU A 199 14.11 -0.56 -5.46
CA LEU A 199 14.77 0.65 -5.93
C LEU A 199 15.24 1.46 -4.73
N ARG A 200 16.55 1.70 -4.68
CA ARG A 200 17.19 2.60 -3.70
C ARG A 200 17.66 3.87 -4.35
N SER A 201 17.64 4.95 -3.58
CA SER A 201 18.24 6.23 -3.94
C SER A 201 19.01 6.77 -2.74
N SER A 202 20.24 7.23 -2.99
CA SER A 202 21.08 7.91 -2.00
C SER A 202 20.60 9.32 -1.66
N TRP A 203 19.76 9.91 -2.50
CA TRP A 203 19.32 11.31 -2.36
C TRP A 203 18.15 11.49 -1.41
N ALA A 204 17.38 10.45 -1.16
CA ALA A 204 16.39 10.51 -0.11
C ALA A 204 17.09 10.29 1.23
N ASN A 205 17.22 11.36 2.02
CA ASN A 205 17.77 11.34 3.38
C ASN A 205 17.07 10.35 4.34
N LEU A 206 16.01 9.68 3.88
CA LEU A 206 15.24 8.67 4.60
C LEU A 206 15.22 7.38 3.78
N ASN A 207 16.29 6.56 3.88
CA ASN A 207 16.32 5.14 3.47
C ASN A 207 15.27 4.78 2.40
N SER A 208 15.31 5.44 1.23
CA SER A 208 14.23 5.32 0.27
C SER A 208 14.31 3.94 -0.36
N ARG A 209 13.59 3.02 0.25
CA ARG A 209 13.49 1.64 -0.14
C ARG A 209 12.12 1.51 -0.78
N PHE A 210 12.11 1.61 -2.09
CA PHE A 210 10.87 1.46 -2.82
C PHE A 210 10.72 0.05 -3.36
N SER A 211 9.59 -0.56 -3.05
CA SER A 211 9.25 -1.89 -3.52
C SER A 211 8.63 -1.79 -4.92
N LEU A 212 9.23 -2.49 -5.88
CA LEU A 212 8.76 -2.66 -7.26
C LEU A 212 8.31 -4.12 -7.41
N PRO A 213 7.00 -4.42 -7.23
CA PRO A 213 6.49 -5.75 -7.52
C PRO A 213 6.55 -5.99 -9.04
N LEU A 214 7.02 -7.15 -9.47
CA LEU A 214 7.23 -7.49 -10.88
C LEU A 214 6.07 -8.29 -11.49
N ARG A 215 5.10 -8.72 -10.68
CA ARG A 215 3.94 -9.47 -11.19
C ARG A 215 3.09 -8.57 -12.07
N SER A 216 2.85 -9.01 -13.30
CA SER A 216 2.13 -8.23 -14.32
C SER A 216 2.77 -6.88 -14.64
N ALA A 217 4.05 -6.69 -14.30
CA ALA A 217 4.76 -5.48 -14.59
C ALA A 217 5.00 -5.34 -16.09
N GLU A 218 4.78 -4.14 -16.59
CA GLU A 218 5.16 -3.74 -17.93
C GLU A 218 6.50 -3.01 -17.86
N VAL A 219 7.49 -3.45 -18.64
CA VAL A 219 8.79 -2.76 -18.75
C VAL A 219 8.90 -2.23 -20.17
N SER A 220 8.99 -0.91 -20.32
CA SER A 220 9.12 -0.24 -21.61
C SER A 220 8.04 -0.63 -22.63
N GLY A 221 6.78 -0.73 -22.19
CA GLY A 221 5.66 -1.06 -23.06
C GLY A 221 5.37 -2.56 -23.20
N THR A 222 6.27 -3.43 -22.70
CA THR A 222 6.21 -4.87 -22.91
C THR A 222 5.90 -5.60 -21.62
N LYS A 223 4.84 -6.42 -21.63
CA LYS A 223 4.55 -7.38 -20.55
C LYS A 223 5.32 -8.67 -20.79
N TYR A 224 5.96 -9.19 -19.76
CA TYR A 224 6.74 -10.43 -19.82
C TYR A 224 5.94 -11.61 -19.27
N ALA A 225 6.16 -12.80 -19.82
CA ALA A 225 5.46 -14.01 -19.38
C ALA A 225 5.99 -14.52 -18.04
N THR A 226 7.29 -14.37 -17.81
CA THR A 226 7.96 -14.77 -16.57
C THR A 226 8.49 -13.56 -15.82
N VAL A 227 8.52 -13.68 -14.48
CA VAL A 227 9.01 -12.63 -13.58
C VAL A 227 10.51 -12.42 -13.77
N GLU A 228 11.23 -13.50 -14.05
CA GLU A 228 12.67 -13.52 -14.29
C GLU A 228 13.04 -12.70 -15.53
N GLU A 229 12.31 -12.86 -16.64
CA GLU A 229 12.50 -12.06 -17.86
C GLU A 229 12.25 -10.57 -17.60
N ALA A 230 11.17 -10.24 -16.87
CA ALA A 230 10.86 -8.86 -16.50
C ALA A 230 11.99 -8.23 -15.67
N ARG A 231 12.52 -8.97 -14.69
CA ARG A 231 13.66 -8.54 -13.86
C ARG A 231 14.91 -8.32 -14.68
N ASP A 232 15.25 -9.28 -15.53
CA ASP A 232 16.48 -9.23 -16.32
C ASP A 232 16.41 -8.08 -17.32
N LYS A 233 15.25 -7.85 -17.94
CA LYS A 233 15.01 -6.68 -18.79
C LYS A 233 15.12 -5.38 -18.02
N LEU A 234 14.47 -5.28 -16.84
CA LEU A 234 14.54 -4.08 -16.02
C LEU A 234 16.00 -3.78 -15.63
N ALA A 235 16.76 -4.79 -15.23
CA ALA A 235 18.17 -4.65 -14.88
C ALA A 235 19.05 -4.27 -16.08
N GLU A 236 18.76 -4.82 -17.27
CA GLU A 236 19.42 -4.46 -18.52
C GLU A 236 19.18 -2.98 -18.86
N GLU A 237 17.92 -2.55 -18.88
CA GLU A 237 17.58 -1.17 -19.16
C GLU A 237 18.18 -0.24 -18.11
N TRP A 238 18.08 -0.58 -16.82
CA TRP A 238 18.67 0.20 -15.74
C TRP A 238 20.18 0.42 -15.90
N LYS A 239 20.92 -0.59 -16.37
CA LYS A 239 22.36 -0.46 -16.67
C LYS A 239 22.63 0.54 -17.80
N GLN A 240 21.76 0.60 -18.81
CA GLN A 240 21.84 1.61 -19.88
C GLN A 240 21.49 3.02 -19.35
N LEU A 241 20.75 3.10 -18.25
CA LEU A 241 20.36 4.36 -17.64
C LEU A 241 21.46 5.00 -16.81
N LEU A 242 22.20 4.17 -16.08
CA LEU A 242 23.32 4.63 -15.28
C LEU A 242 24.42 5.11 -16.22
N PRO A 243 24.98 6.32 -16.02
CA PRO A 243 26.26 6.63 -16.66
C PRO A 243 27.21 5.50 -16.28
N LEU A 244 27.83 4.86 -17.28
CA LEU A 244 29.00 4.00 -17.06
C LEU A 244 29.87 4.78 -16.09
N ALA A 245 29.92 4.32 -14.84
CA ALA A 245 30.63 5.04 -13.79
C ALA A 245 32.03 5.24 -14.37
N THR A 246 32.35 6.48 -14.71
CA THR A 246 33.67 6.81 -15.23
C THR A 246 34.57 6.39 -14.10
N THR A 247 35.24 5.25 -14.28
CA THR A 247 36.11 4.63 -13.29
C THR A 247 36.95 5.77 -12.78
N THR A 248 36.64 6.23 -11.58
CA THR A 248 37.33 7.37 -10.99
C THR A 248 38.69 6.79 -10.70
N GLN A 249 39.60 6.99 -11.66
CA GLN A 249 40.95 6.51 -11.64
C GLN A 249 41.55 7.12 -10.38
N LYS A 250 41.68 6.30 -9.33
CA LYS A 250 42.34 6.69 -8.08
C LYS A 250 43.68 7.29 -8.49
N ARG A 251 43.83 8.59 -8.27
CA ARG A 251 45.11 9.29 -8.34
C ARG A 251 45.89 9.02 -7.07
#